data_AF-A0A7S3NG75-F1
#
_entry.id   AF-A0A7S3NG75-F1
#
_cell.length_a   1.000
_cell.length_b   1.000
_cell.length_c   1.000
_cell.angle_alpha   90.00
_cell.angle_beta   90.00
_cell.angle_gamma   90.00
#
_symmetry.space_group_name_H-M   'P 1'
#
loop_
_entity.id
_entity.type
_entity.pdbx_description
1 polymer ?
#
loop_
_entity_poly.entity_id
_entity_poly.type
_entity_poly.pdbx_seq_one_letter_code
_entity_poly.pdbx_strand_id
1 'polypeptide(L)'
;MLRNIKHLESPNIAINNYRNYITNCFDQVIVQNLCSNIEKDLRIQIHAILVQKLKQQNPLDEAVYDYMNFLNIEDIILFENRINLKAKVSQYLSEKFYEMTALTPIDWKTYEHIRVLAKQTYGLEILETHLPSKTTDQNIDILQLIRNIHKYCSTYHYNLHTQVFVERTGETKQIKTVGINQMLQSLRTHGFGFLNSAVNSIYKYMIKLISMVSEFLYDEYISSPLVMEAREFKRDPNDRYSFMRAQNMGKLFKGLGSVEGKSYLDKFREVVTMIGNSLGYVRLIRTASIKDSSSMIKFIPKQITEPKFAEYCTEMGIEGDLKKAAELFDESIKILYRKESEAKDYLRELVKGLEGVFVGEENKHMRQFYMIIPPLTINFIENLQKAKEKVWKKRQIGTYISDDGFAVGLAYILRILEQEKKFGSLNWFESIEEYLRNEEDNILQTRQMVEDANVEREINLRKIRAYGEEYTLLYYSFSAAQIFFKEMDEE
;
A
#
# COMPACT_ATOMS: atom_id res chain seq x y z
N MET A 1 37.37 35.52 35.38
CA MET A 1 37.64 36.98 35.47
C MET A 1 39.08 37.33 35.85
N LEU A 2 39.70 36.70 36.86
CA LEU A 2 41.04 37.11 37.35
C LEU A 2 42.25 36.79 36.43
N ARG A 3 42.08 36.06 35.32
CA ARG A 3 43.19 35.75 34.38
C ARG A 3 43.45 36.83 33.31
N ASN A 4 42.57 37.82 33.16
CA ASN A 4 42.69 38.87 32.12
C ASN A 4 43.26 40.21 32.64
N ILE A 5 43.80 40.23 33.86
CA ILE A 5 44.43 41.41 34.48
C ILE A 5 45.95 41.27 34.42
N LYS A 6 46.50 40.98 33.24
CA LYS A 6 47.89 41.36 32.92
C LYS A 6 47.79 42.65 32.12
N HIS A 7 48.75 43.57 32.30
CA HIS A 7 48.81 44.86 31.60
C HIS A 7 48.54 44.68 30.09
N LEU A 8 47.31 44.98 29.66
CA LEU A 8 46.91 44.93 28.26
C LEU A 8 47.39 46.21 27.58
N GLU A 9 47.89 46.09 26.34
CA GLU A 9 48.49 47.19 25.59
C GLU A 9 47.55 48.38 25.35
N SER A 10 46.24 48.16 25.39
CA SER A 10 45.26 49.26 25.39
C SER A 10 44.03 48.94 26.26
N PRO A 11 43.42 49.96 26.90
CA PRO A 11 42.17 49.81 27.66
C PRO A 11 41.02 49.22 26.82
N ASN A 12 41.02 49.47 25.52
CA ASN A 12 40.00 48.98 24.59
C ASN A 12 39.98 47.46 24.48
N ILE A 13 41.13 46.79 24.63
CA ILE A 13 41.20 45.32 24.61
C ILE A 13 40.53 44.72 25.85
N ALA A 14 40.69 45.35 27.01
CA ALA A 14 40.03 44.92 28.25
C ALA A 14 38.50 45.06 28.14
N ILE A 15 38.03 46.18 27.58
CA ILE A 15 36.61 46.46 27.34
C ILE A 15 36.02 45.44 26.36
N ASN A 16 36.71 45.15 25.26
CA ASN A 16 36.25 44.15 24.28
C ASN A 16 36.21 42.73 24.85
N ASN A 17 37.19 42.35 25.66
CA ASN A 17 37.18 41.05 26.35
C ASN A 17 36.03 40.93 27.35
N TYR A 18 35.75 42.00 28.10
CA TYR A 18 34.61 42.03 29.00
C TYR A 18 33.27 41.99 28.25
N ARG A 19 33.16 42.75 27.15
CA ARG A 19 31.99 42.75 26.26
C ARG A 19 31.71 41.35 25.74
N ASN A 20 32.71 40.69 25.15
CA ASN A 20 32.59 39.32 24.64
C ASN A 20 32.22 38.31 25.74
N TYR A 21 32.79 38.46 26.94
CA TYR A 21 32.44 37.60 28.07
C TYR A 21 30.95 37.75 28.45
N ILE A 22 30.46 38.98 28.60
CA ILE A 22 29.07 39.25 28.96
C ILE A 22 28.11 38.78 27.85
N THR A 23 28.44 39.04 26.58
CA THR A 23 27.64 38.55 25.45
C THR A 23 27.57 37.03 25.42
N ASN A 24 28.70 36.33 25.61
CA ASN A 24 28.73 34.88 25.65
C ASN A 24 27.95 34.31 26.84
N CYS A 25 28.07 34.92 28.03
CA CYS A 25 27.28 34.51 29.19
C CYS A 25 25.79 34.72 28.96
N PHE A 26 25.39 35.84 28.33
CA PHE A 26 24.00 36.10 27.98
C PHE A 26 23.47 35.04 27.00
N ASP A 27 24.23 34.73 25.94
CA ASP A 27 23.82 33.75 24.95
C ASP A 27 23.74 32.33 25.53
N GLN A 28 24.71 31.90 26.35
CA GLN A 28 24.72 30.55 26.94
C GLN A 28 23.69 30.38 28.06
N VAL A 29 23.57 31.36 28.96
CA VAL A 29 22.75 31.20 30.17
C VAL A 29 21.29 31.56 29.92
N ILE A 30 21.03 32.56 29.08
CA ILE A 30 19.67 33.08 28.87
C ILE A 30 19.13 32.57 27.53
N VAL A 31 19.80 32.87 26.42
CA VAL A 31 19.25 32.57 25.08
C VAL A 31 19.15 31.06 24.83
N GLN A 32 20.22 30.29 25.04
CA GLN A 32 20.22 28.84 24.80
C GLN A 32 19.24 28.10 25.71
N ASN A 33 19.17 28.46 26.99
CA ASN A 33 18.22 27.85 27.91
C ASN A 33 16.77 28.17 27.52
N LEU A 34 16.49 29.43 27.14
CA LEU A 34 15.17 29.82 26.66
C LEU A 34 14.79 29.04 25.39
N CYS A 35 15.70 28.95 24.42
CA CYS A 35 15.52 28.20 23.18
C CYS A 35 15.24 26.70 23.45
N SER A 36 16.07 26.06 24.29
CA SER A 36 15.92 24.64 24.62
C SER A 36 14.63 24.34 25.38
N ASN A 37 14.20 25.24 26.27
CA ASN A 37 12.99 25.05 27.06
C ASN A 37 11.72 25.21 26.20
N ILE A 38 11.68 26.23 25.34
CA ILE A 38 10.57 26.42 24.38
C ILE A 38 10.51 25.24 23.41
N GLU A 39 11.66 24.80 22.88
CA GLU A 39 11.72 23.61 22.00
C GLU A 39 11.16 22.36 22.70
N LYS A 40 11.59 22.12 23.95
CA LYS A 40 11.16 20.95 24.73
C LYS A 40 9.66 20.98 25.01
N ASP A 41 9.14 22.13 25.41
CA ASP A 41 7.70 22.32 25.66
C ASP A 41 6.87 22.05 24.39
N LEU A 42 7.23 22.66 23.27
CA LEU A 42 6.56 22.46 21.98
C LEU A 42 6.56 20.98 21.54
N ARG A 43 7.71 20.29 21.71
CA ARG A 43 7.83 18.86 21.39
C ARG A 43 6.96 18.01 22.30
N ILE A 44 6.95 18.27 23.62
CA ILE A 44 6.14 17.51 24.59
C ILE A 44 4.65 17.63 24.24
N GLN A 45 4.17 18.84 23.96
CA GLN A 45 2.76 19.08 23.62
C GLN A 45 2.33 18.30 22.37
N ILE A 46 3.17 18.27 21.33
CA ILE A 46 2.84 17.54 20.09
C ILE A 46 3.00 16.03 20.23
N HIS A 47 4.03 15.57 20.93
CA HIS A 47 4.18 14.14 21.22
C HIS A 47 3.07 13.60 22.13
N ALA A 48 2.52 14.41 23.04
CA ALA A 48 1.34 14.05 23.83
C ALA A 48 0.09 13.83 22.95
N ILE A 49 -0.03 14.56 21.83
CA ILE A 49 -1.12 14.39 20.86
C ILE A 49 -0.87 13.17 19.94
N LEU A 50 0.38 12.96 19.51
CA LEU A 50 0.73 11.92 18.55
C LEU A 50 0.92 10.53 19.18
N VAL A 51 1.33 10.44 20.45
CA VAL A 51 1.63 9.18 21.13
C VAL A 51 0.64 8.96 22.27
N GLN A 52 -0.37 8.10 22.03
CA GLN A 52 -1.46 7.78 22.97
C GLN A 52 -1.03 7.22 24.35
N LYS A 53 0.26 6.97 24.59
CA LYS A 53 0.79 6.37 25.83
C LYS A 53 1.83 7.22 26.57
N LEU A 54 2.13 8.45 26.12
CA LEU A 54 2.99 9.33 26.91
C LEU A 54 2.20 9.88 28.10
N LYS A 55 2.78 9.77 29.31
CA LYS A 55 2.24 10.44 30.49
C LYS A 55 2.19 11.94 30.20
N GLN A 56 0.99 12.49 30.18
CA GLN A 56 0.81 13.94 30.17
C GLN A 56 1.40 14.49 31.47
N GLN A 57 2.17 15.57 31.37
CA GLN A 57 2.63 16.30 32.55
C GLN A 57 1.40 16.86 33.26
N ASN A 58 1.25 16.53 34.54
CA ASN A 58 0.18 17.07 35.36
C ASN A 58 0.59 18.50 35.80
N PRO A 59 -0.19 19.55 35.46
CA PRO A 59 0.13 20.93 35.82
C PRO A 59 0.19 21.18 37.33
N LEU A 60 -0.31 20.23 38.14
CA LEU A 60 -0.26 20.27 39.60
C LEU A 60 1.02 19.65 40.18
N ASP A 61 1.70 18.80 39.43
CA ASP A 61 2.91 18.08 39.89
C ASP A 61 4.20 18.76 39.43
N GLU A 62 4.19 19.47 38.29
CA GLU A 62 5.35 20.20 37.74
C GLU A 62 4.98 21.66 37.44
N ALA A 63 5.90 22.59 37.77
CA ALA A 63 5.71 24.00 37.52
C ALA A 63 5.73 24.29 36.01
N VAL A 64 4.62 24.79 35.48
CA VAL A 64 4.52 25.30 34.11
C VAL A 64 5.04 26.73 34.08
N TYR A 65 6.09 26.97 33.29
CA TYR A 65 6.66 28.31 33.11
C TYR A 65 6.06 28.99 31.90
N ASP A 66 5.60 30.22 32.08
CA ASP A 66 5.12 31.06 30.99
C ASP A 66 6.29 31.78 30.30
N TYR A 67 6.72 31.24 29.16
CA TYR A 67 7.81 31.82 28.38
C TYR A 67 7.38 33.04 27.54
N MET A 68 6.07 33.35 27.42
CA MET A 68 5.61 34.52 26.65
C MET A 68 6.15 35.83 27.21
N ASN A 69 6.28 35.93 28.53
CA ASN A 69 6.78 37.13 29.19
C ASN A 69 8.22 37.48 28.75
N PHE A 70 9.04 36.47 28.42
CA PHE A 70 10.39 36.67 27.90
C PHE A 70 10.43 37.01 26.41
N LEU A 71 9.45 36.53 25.65
CA LEU A 71 9.35 36.79 24.21
C LEU A 71 8.74 38.15 23.88
N ASN A 72 7.95 38.72 24.80
CA ASN A 72 7.32 40.03 24.67
C ASN A 72 8.20 41.18 25.18
N ILE A 73 9.41 40.90 25.67
CA ILE A 73 10.36 41.95 26.07
C ILE A 73 10.78 42.73 24.83
N GLU A 74 10.81 44.06 24.92
CA GLU A 74 11.41 44.92 23.91
C GLU A 74 12.90 44.61 23.71
N ASP A 75 13.49 45.16 22.66
CA ASP A 75 14.86 44.81 22.32
C ASP A 75 15.85 45.17 23.45
N ILE A 76 16.59 44.16 23.89
CA ILE A 76 17.57 44.31 24.95
C ILE A 76 18.81 44.95 24.34
N ILE A 77 19.14 46.16 24.79
CA ILE A 77 20.34 46.87 24.37
C ILE A 77 21.49 46.40 25.25
N LEU A 78 22.38 45.59 24.68
CA LEU A 78 23.58 45.09 25.32
C LEU A 78 24.79 45.72 24.63
N PHE A 79 25.36 46.74 25.27
CA PHE A 79 26.39 47.61 24.70
C PHE A 79 25.92 48.30 23.41
N GLU A 80 26.55 48.00 22.27
CA GLU A 80 26.19 48.53 20.95
C GLU A 80 25.22 47.62 20.18
N ASN A 81 24.88 46.45 20.75
CA ASN A 81 24.06 45.44 20.09
C ASN A 81 22.61 45.51 20.57
N ARG A 82 21.68 45.57 19.63
CA ARG A 82 20.24 45.44 19.86
C ARG A 82 19.87 43.96 19.74
N ILE A 83 19.45 43.33 20.83
CA ILE A 83 19.12 41.91 20.88
C ILE A 83 17.62 41.74 20.98
N ASN A 84 17.01 41.21 19.91
CA ASN A 84 15.63 40.76 19.92
C ASN A 84 15.58 39.27 20.31
N LEU A 85 15.05 38.96 21.49
CA LEU A 85 14.96 37.57 21.97
C LEU A 85 14.03 36.73 21.09
N LYS A 86 12.89 37.29 20.69
CA LYS A 86 11.92 36.61 19.83
C LYS A 86 12.53 36.19 18.50
N ALA A 87 13.28 37.08 17.85
CA ALA A 87 13.98 36.78 16.60
C ALA A 87 15.05 35.70 16.77
N LYS A 88 15.85 35.76 17.86
CA LYS A 88 16.87 34.74 18.15
C LYS A 88 16.25 33.35 18.37
N VAL A 89 15.14 33.27 19.12
CA VAL A 89 14.42 32.01 19.34
C VAL A 89 13.81 31.47 18.04
N SER A 90 13.17 32.34 17.24
CA SER A 90 12.64 32.00 15.92
C SER A 90 13.72 31.43 14.99
N GLN A 91 14.90 32.07 14.96
CA GLN A 91 16.03 31.62 14.14
C GLN A 91 16.54 30.26 14.60
N TYR A 92 16.76 30.07 15.90
CA TYR A 92 17.20 28.80 16.47
C TYR A 92 16.25 27.65 16.13
N LEU A 93 14.94 27.84 16.35
CA LEU A 93 13.95 26.80 16.06
C LEU A 93 13.87 26.51 14.56
N SER A 94 13.99 27.53 13.71
CA SER A 94 13.98 27.37 12.25
C SER A 94 15.16 26.52 11.77
N GLU A 95 16.38 26.82 12.22
CA GLU A 95 17.58 26.06 11.90
C GLU A 95 17.46 24.61 12.40
N LYS A 96 17.03 24.44 13.65
CA LYS A 96 16.92 23.12 14.26
C LYS A 96 15.91 22.23 13.56
N PHE A 97 14.72 22.76 13.24
CA PHE A 97 13.69 21.98 12.57
C PHE A 97 14.04 21.70 11.12
N TYR A 98 14.76 22.60 10.43
CA TYR A 98 15.28 22.32 9.11
C TYR A 98 16.28 21.17 9.12
N GLU A 99 17.28 21.20 10.01
CA GLU A 99 18.26 20.12 10.16
C GLU A 99 17.60 18.77 10.50
N MET A 100 16.67 18.76 11.46
CA MET A 100 15.96 17.55 11.87
C MET A 100 15.09 16.98 10.74
N THR A 101 14.42 17.84 9.99
CA THR A 101 13.62 17.41 8.83
C THR A 101 14.51 16.91 7.68
N ALA A 102 15.71 17.48 7.51
CA ALA A 102 16.68 17.00 6.53
C ALA A 102 17.23 15.62 6.92
N LEU A 103 17.43 15.35 8.21
CA LEU A 103 17.88 14.05 8.73
C LEU A 103 16.78 12.98 8.67
N THR A 104 15.52 13.34 8.93
CA THR A 104 14.39 12.40 8.91
C THR A 104 13.19 13.02 8.18
N PRO A 105 13.14 12.90 6.84
CA PRO A 105 12.10 13.54 6.03
C PRO A 105 10.68 13.04 6.32
N ILE A 106 10.51 11.92 7.01
CA ILE A 106 9.19 11.35 7.37
C ILE A 106 8.47 12.22 8.40
N ASP A 107 9.22 12.85 9.30
CA ASP A 107 8.69 13.62 10.44
C ASP A 107 8.38 15.08 10.08
N TRP A 108 8.46 15.45 8.80
CA TRP A 108 8.19 16.82 8.33
C TRP A 108 6.84 17.34 8.82
N LYS A 109 5.79 16.49 8.85
CA LYS A 109 4.45 16.86 9.35
C LYS A 109 4.45 17.16 10.84
N THR A 110 5.29 16.49 11.61
CA THR A 110 5.41 16.73 13.04
C THR A 110 6.03 18.10 13.27
N TYR A 111 7.08 18.46 12.54
CA TYR A 111 7.69 19.80 12.61
C TYR A 111 6.77 20.89 12.07
N GLU A 112 5.94 20.58 11.06
CA GLU A 112 4.88 21.46 10.57
C GLU A 112 3.88 21.81 11.68
N HIS A 113 3.40 20.80 12.41
CA HIS A 113 2.52 21.04 13.56
C HIS A 113 3.22 21.83 14.65
N ILE A 114 4.52 21.58 14.90
CA ILE A 114 5.32 22.35 15.88
C ILE A 114 5.38 23.81 15.49
N ARG A 115 5.54 24.13 14.20
CA ARG A 115 5.50 25.51 13.71
C ARG A 115 4.15 26.17 14.00
N VAL A 116 3.05 25.51 13.65
CA VAL A 116 1.69 26.06 13.87
C VAL A 116 1.46 26.31 15.36
N LEU A 117 1.85 25.38 16.22
CA LEU A 117 1.75 25.51 17.66
C LEU A 117 2.62 26.66 18.18
N ALA A 118 3.88 26.78 17.75
CA ALA A 118 4.76 27.87 18.15
C ALA A 118 4.21 29.25 17.80
N LYS A 119 3.54 29.37 16.64
CA LYS A 119 2.86 30.60 16.24
C LYS A 119 1.66 30.90 17.13
N GLN A 120 0.85 29.90 17.47
CA GLN A 120 -0.35 30.07 18.29
C GLN A 120 -0.03 30.34 19.77
N THR A 121 0.90 29.59 20.34
CA THR A 121 1.23 29.64 21.77
C THR A 121 2.22 30.74 22.12
N TYR A 122 3.18 31.03 21.23
CA TYR A 122 4.29 31.94 21.51
C TYR A 122 4.40 33.12 20.53
N GLY A 123 3.54 33.18 19.51
CA GLY A 123 3.63 34.21 18.46
C GLY A 123 4.93 34.15 17.65
N LEU A 124 5.65 33.02 17.68
CA LEU A 124 6.93 32.83 17.00
C LEU A 124 6.70 32.52 15.52
N GLU A 125 7.31 33.30 14.65
CA GLU A 125 7.35 33.03 13.22
C GLU A 125 8.59 32.18 12.95
N ILE A 126 8.35 30.90 12.66
CA ILE A 126 9.39 29.93 12.30
C ILE A 126 9.32 29.73 10.79
N LEU A 127 10.47 29.57 10.13
CA LEU A 127 10.52 29.33 8.69
C LEU A 127 9.85 28.00 8.31
N GLU A 128 9.18 27.97 7.16
CA GLU A 128 8.65 26.72 6.62
C GLU A 128 9.79 25.83 6.12
N THR A 129 9.81 24.59 6.58
CA THR A 129 10.75 23.58 6.10
C THR A 129 10.27 23.07 4.75
N HIS A 130 10.54 23.82 3.67
CA HIS A 130 10.29 23.40 2.29
C HIS A 130 11.31 22.36 1.81
N LEU A 131 11.41 21.22 2.50
CA LEU A 131 12.15 20.09 1.97
C LEU A 131 11.27 19.37 0.94
N PRO A 132 11.77 19.11 -0.28
CA PRO A 132 11.01 18.36 -1.27
C PRO A 132 10.54 17.04 -0.67
N SER A 133 9.27 16.71 -0.88
CA SER A 133 8.61 15.46 -0.43
C SER A 133 9.24 14.17 -1.00
N LYS A 134 10.34 14.27 -1.75
CA LYS A 134 11.20 13.15 -2.10
C LYS A 134 11.86 12.62 -0.83
N THR A 135 11.19 11.70 -0.15
CA THR A 135 11.83 10.79 0.81
C THR A 135 12.99 10.10 0.13
N THR A 136 14.20 10.48 0.53
CA THR A 136 15.45 9.96 -0.03
C THR A 136 15.81 8.57 0.50
N ASP A 137 15.04 8.01 1.44
CA ASP A 137 15.36 6.72 2.03
C ASP A 137 14.35 5.64 1.62
N GLN A 138 14.81 4.77 0.72
CA GLN A 138 14.39 3.37 0.54
C GLN A 138 12.98 3.06 -0.02
N ASN A 139 12.09 4.03 -0.18
CA ASN A 139 10.78 3.75 -0.77
C ASN A 139 10.87 3.61 -2.29
N ILE A 140 10.35 2.49 -2.81
CA ILE A 140 10.33 2.21 -4.24
C ILE A 140 9.54 3.33 -4.95
N ASP A 141 10.18 4.00 -5.91
CA ASP A 141 9.51 5.00 -6.74
C ASP A 141 8.49 4.30 -7.66
N ILE A 142 7.24 4.75 -7.57
CA ILE A 142 6.13 4.19 -8.33
C ILE A 142 6.29 4.40 -9.83
N LEU A 143 6.99 5.44 -10.27
CA LEU A 143 7.35 5.57 -11.68
C LEU A 143 8.25 4.42 -12.14
N GLN A 144 9.15 3.93 -11.29
CA GLN A 144 9.96 2.75 -11.59
C GLN A 144 9.13 1.46 -11.55
N LEU A 145 8.14 1.38 -10.65
CA LEU A 145 7.20 0.24 -10.60
C LEU A 145 6.35 0.15 -11.87
N ILE A 146 5.80 1.27 -12.33
CA ILE A 146 4.96 1.34 -13.53
C ILE A 146 5.78 1.01 -14.77
N ARG A 147 7.01 1.55 -14.88
CA ARG A 147 7.91 1.24 -16.00
C ARG A 147 8.26 -0.25 -16.08
N ASN A 148 8.32 -0.93 -14.94
CA ASN A 148 8.68 -2.34 -14.85
C ASN A 148 7.51 -3.23 -14.39
N ILE A 149 6.29 -2.92 -14.81
CA ILE A 149 5.08 -3.63 -14.37
C ILE A 149 5.19 -5.15 -14.57
N HIS A 150 5.77 -5.59 -15.69
CA HIS A 150 5.99 -7.00 -16.02
C HIS A 150 6.87 -7.72 -14.99
N LYS A 151 7.96 -7.07 -14.56
CA LYS A 151 8.86 -7.60 -13.54
C LYS A 151 8.14 -7.64 -12.21
N TYR A 152 7.36 -6.61 -11.89
CA TYR A 152 6.72 -6.56 -10.60
C TYR A 152 5.61 -7.59 -10.46
N CYS A 153 4.71 -7.72 -11.45
CA CYS A 153 3.62 -8.70 -11.40
C CYS A 153 4.12 -10.15 -11.27
N SER A 154 5.36 -10.43 -11.69
CA SER A 154 6.00 -11.75 -11.55
C SER A 154 6.82 -11.93 -10.27
N THR A 155 7.34 -10.83 -9.70
CA THR A 155 8.23 -10.86 -8.51
C THR A 155 7.54 -10.52 -7.20
N TYR A 156 6.37 -9.89 -7.22
CA TYR A 156 5.61 -9.55 -6.02
C TYR A 156 4.28 -10.29 -6.02
N HIS A 157 3.86 -10.71 -4.83
CA HIS A 157 2.55 -11.32 -4.63
C HIS A 157 1.60 -10.34 -3.96
N TYR A 158 0.39 -10.28 -4.50
CA TYR A 158 -0.68 -9.44 -3.99
C TYR A 158 -1.40 -10.13 -2.83
N ASN A 159 -1.62 -9.40 -1.75
CA ASN A 159 -2.53 -9.79 -0.68
C ASN A 159 -3.83 -8.98 -0.77
N LEU A 160 -4.95 -9.68 -0.96
CA LEU A 160 -6.26 -9.08 -1.22
C LEU A 160 -6.80 -8.31 -0.01
N HIS A 161 -6.58 -8.83 1.19
CA HIS A 161 -7.15 -8.29 2.43
C HIS A 161 -6.45 -7.01 2.88
N THR A 162 -5.12 -7.03 2.90
CA THR A 162 -4.32 -5.88 3.36
C THR A 162 -4.02 -4.88 2.26
N GLN A 163 -4.27 -5.24 0.99
CA GLN A 163 -3.88 -4.45 -0.19
C GLN A 163 -2.39 -4.10 -0.18
N VAL A 164 -1.56 -5.08 0.15
CA VAL A 164 -0.11 -4.97 0.17
C VAL A 164 0.48 -5.97 -0.80
N PHE A 165 1.48 -5.52 -1.54
CA PHE A 165 2.34 -6.39 -2.32
C PHE A 165 3.58 -6.75 -1.52
N VAL A 166 3.93 -8.02 -1.54
CA VAL A 166 5.11 -8.55 -0.85
C VAL A 166 6.05 -9.15 -1.88
N GLU A 167 7.31 -8.71 -1.87
CA GLU A 167 8.34 -9.23 -2.77
C GLU A 167 8.61 -10.72 -2.47
N ARG A 168 8.80 -11.51 -3.52
CA ARG A 168 9.35 -12.87 -3.38
C ARG A 168 10.73 -12.79 -2.77
N THR A 169 11.00 -13.68 -1.83
CA THR A 169 12.33 -13.73 -1.18
C THR A 169 13.44 -13.82 -2.22
N GLY A 170 14.28 -12.79 -2.25
CA GLY A 170 15.49 -12.75 -3.07
C GLY A 170 16.69 -13.35 -2.32
N GLU A 171 17.89 -13.10 -2.85
CA GLU A 171 19.14 -13.44 -2.16
C GLU A 171 19.35 -12.58 -0.89
N THR A 172 18.71 -11.41 -0.85
CA THR A 172 18.76 -10.48 0.27
C THR A 172 17.82 -10.88 1.40
N LYS A 173 18.26 -10.69 2.65
CA LYS A 173 17.43 -10.94 3.86
C LYS A 173 16.28 -9.95 4.05
N GLN A 174 16.27 -8.85 3.30
CA GLN A 174 15.20 -7.85 3.36
C GLN A 174 14.15 -8.17 2.30
N ILE A 175 12.88 -8.12 2.69
CA ILE A 175 11.72 -8.27 1.80
C ILE A 175 11.10 -6.89 1.66
N LYS A 176 10.91 -6.44 0.42
CA LYS A 176 10.24 -5.16 0.17
C LYS A 176 8.74 -5.35 0.16
N THR A 177 8.03 -4.36 0.67
CA THR A 177 6.56 -4.29 0.62
C THR A 177 6.12 -2.97 0.03
N VAL A 178 5.05 -3.02 -0.75
CA VAL A 178 4.39 -1.82 -1.30
C VAL A 178 2.93 -1.88 -0.91
N GLY A 179 2.52 -0.89 -0.14
CA GLY A 179 1.13 -0.70 0.27
C GLY A 179 0.62 0.69 -0.05
N ILE A 180 -0.56 0.99 0.49
CA ILE A 180 -1.29 2.23 0.19
C ILE A 180 -0.48 3.47 0.59
N ASN A 181 0.27 3.41 1.70
CA ASN A 181 1.00 4.59 2.21
C ASN A 181 2.18 4.97 1.30
N GLN A 182 2.91 3.98 0.77
CA GLN A 182 3.94 4.23 -0.24
C GLN A 182 3.30 4.80 -1.52
N MET A 183 2.14 4.27 -1.92
CA MET A 183 1.37 4.78 -3.05
C MET A 183 0.93 6.23 -2.90
N LEU A 184 0.41 6.59 -1.73
CA LEU A 184 0.07 7.96 -1.39
C LEU A 184 1.27 8.90 -1.45
N GLN A 185 2.44 8.45 -0.98
CA GLN A 185 3.63 9.30 -0.98
C GLN A 185 4.11 9.63 -2.39
N SER A 186 4.14 8.65 -3.30
CA SER A 186 4.49 8.92 -4.69
C SER A 186 3.43 9.76 -5.40
N LEU A 187 2.14 9.57 -5.10
CA LEU A 187 1.07 10.44 -5.63
C LEU A 187 1.25 11.90 -5.20
N ARG A 188 1.62 12.14 -3.94
CA ARG A 188 1.92 13.48 -3.44
C ARG A 188 3.17 14.10 -4.06
N THR A 189 4.11 13.28 -4.50
CA THR A 189 5.39 13.74 -5.05
C THR A 189 5.30 14.02 -6.55
N HIS A 190 4.63 13.14 -7.31
CA HIS A 190 4.56 13.20 -8.77
C HIS A 190 3.23 13.76 -9.30
N GLY A 191 2.24 13.93 -8.43
CA GLY A 191 0.89 14.32 -8.81
C GLY A 191 0.14 13.20 -9.55
N PHE A 192 -1.11 13.46 -9.94
CA PHE A 192 -1.99 12.45 -10.51
C PHE A 192 -1.79 12.22 -12.02
N GLY A 193 -1.02 13.08 -12.70
CA GLY A 193 -0.91 13.09 -14.17
C GLY A 193 -0.35 11.80 -14.78
N PHE A 194 0.39 11.00 -14.00
CA PHE A 194 0.92 9.72 -14.47
C PHE A 194 -0.07 8.56 -14.34
N LEU A 195 -1.18 8.70 -13.60
CA LEU A 195 -2.09 7.60 -13.30
C LEU A 195 -2.76 7.03 -14.55
N ASN A 196 -3.28 7.88 -15.42
CA ASN A 196 -3.89 7.43 -16.68
C ASN A 196 -2.88 6.66 -17.54
N SER A 197 -1.64 7.13 -17.60
CA SER A 197 -0.56 6.44 -18.33
C SER A 197 -0.18 5.11 -17.67
N ALA A 198 -0.24 5.03 -16.35
CA ALA A 198 0.03 3.82 -15.57
C ALA A 198 -1.05 2.75 -15.81
N VAL A 199 -2.32 3.13 -15.65
CA VAL A 199 -3.47 2.25 -15.89
C VAL A 199 -3.46 1.76 -17.34
N ASN A 200 -3.18 2.62 -18.31
CA ASN A 200 -3.03 2.24 -19.71
C ASN A 200 -1.86 1.25 -19.95
N SER A 201 -0.75 1.40 -19.24
CA SER A 201 0.38 0.47 -19.33
C SER A 201 0.02 -0.90 -18.74
N ILE A 202 -0.71 -0.91 -17.62
CA ILE A 202 -1.23 -2.14 -17.01
C ILE A 202 -2.24 -2.81 -17.95
N TYR A 203 -3.15 -2.05 -18.55
CA TYR A 203 -4.13 -2.55 -19.52
C TYR A 203 -3.46 -3.26 -20.70
N LYS A 204 -2.48 -2.61 -21.33
CA LYS A 204 -1.70 -3.20 -22.43
C LYS A 204 -0.97 -4.47 -22.00
N TYR A 205 -0.47 -4.52 -20.76
CA TYR A 205 0.16 -5.71 -20.22
C TYR A 205 -0.85 -6.84 -19.98
N MET A 206 -2.03 -6.54 -19.42
CA MET A 206 -3.10 -7.51 -19.23
C MET A 206 -3.58 -8.13 -20.55
N ILE A 207 -3.72 -7.33 -21.62
CA ILE A 207 -4.05 -7.88 -22.95
C ILE A 207 -3.04 -8.94 -23.37
N LYS A 208 -1.74 -8.67 -23.21
CA LYS A 208 -0.69 -9.66 -23.51
C LYS A 208 -0.81 -10.93 -22.66
N LEU A 209 -1.12 -10.78 -21.37
CA LEU A 209 -1.35 -11.93 -20.48
C LEU A 209 -2.56 -12.76 -20.91
N ILE A 210 -3.67 -12.10 -21.30
CA ILE A 210 -4.88 -12.77 -21.79
C ILE A 210 -4.62 -13.46 -23.14
N SER A 211 -3.83 -12.86 -24.03
CA SER A 211 -3.38 -13.53 -25.25
C SER A 211 -2.60 -14.82 -24.94
N MET A 212 -1.71 -14.81 -23.93
CA MET A 212 -1.03 -16.04 -23.49
C MET A 212 -2.00 -17.07 -22.90
N VAL A 213 -3.06 -16.64 -22.20
CA VAL A 213 -4.13 -17.56 -21.74
C VAL A 213 -4.86 -18.18 -22.93
N SER A 214 -5.14 -17.38 -23.97
CA SER A 214 -5.79 -17.84 -25.20
C SER A 214 -4.93 -18.82 -25.97
N GLU A 215 -3.64 -18.52 -26.18
CA GLU A 215 -2.68 -19.42 -26.82
C GLU A 215 -2.56 -20.75 -26.08
N PHE A 216 -2.52 -20.70 -24.73
CA PHE A 216 -2.46 -21.90 -23.90
C PHE A 216 -3.72 -22.77 -24.05
N LEU A 217 -4.90 -22.16 -24.07
CA LEU A 217 -6.15 -22.90 -24.26
C LEU A 217 -6.37 -23.34 -25.71
N TYR A 218 -5.72 -22.72 -26.68
CA TYR A 218 -5.82 -23.09 -28.09
C TYR A 218 -5.08 -24.39 -28.42
N ASP A 219 -4.03 -24.73 -27.66
CA ASP A 219 -3.27 -25.96 -27.82
C ASP A 219 -4.20 -27.18 -27.83
N GLU A 220 -4.11 -28.02 -28.87
CA GLU A 220 -4.96 -29.20 -29.05
C GLU A 220 -4.80 -30.21 -27.91
N TYR A 221 -3.59 -30.32 -27.35
CA TYR A 221 -3.31 -31.21 -26.21
C TYR A 221 -3.97 -30.75 -24.90
N ILE A 222 -4.45 -29.52 -24.83
CA ILE A 222 -5.14 -28.95 -23.68
C ILE A 222 -6.64 -28.81 -23.96
N SER A 223 -7.01 -28.23 -25.10
CA SER A 223 -8.40 -28.02 -25.49
C SER A 223 -9.19 -29.32 -25.66
N SER A 224 -8.61 -30.35 -26.28
CA SER A 224 -9.31 -31.61 -26.55
C SER A 224 -9.70 -32.34 -25.25
N PRO A 225 -8.78 -32.55 -24.27
CA PRO A 225 -9.15 -33.08 -22.96
C PRO A 225 -10.21 -32.25 -22.22
N LEU A 226 -10.13 -30.92 -22.26
CA LEU A 226 -11.11 -30.05 -21.60
C LEU A 226 -12.52 -30.19 -22.21
N VAL A 227 -12.61 -30.33 -23.53
CA VAL A 227 -13.89 -30.55 -24.23
C VAL A 227 -14.45 -31.94 -23.91
N MET A 228 -13.61 -32.97 -23.89
CA MET A 228 -14.02 -34.32 -23.51
C MET A 228 -14.58 -34.34 -22.08
N GLU A 229 -13.85 -33.76 -21.13
CA GLU A 229 -14.24 -33.70 -19.74
C GLU A 229 -15.55 -32.92 -19.54
N ALA A 230 -15.71 -31.78 -20.24
CA ALA A 230 -16.95 -31.01 -20.19
C ALA A 230 -18.17 -31.80 -20.68
N ARG A 231 -17.98 -32.72 -21.64
CA ARG A 231 -19.05 -33.61 -22.13
C ARG A 231 -19.35 -34.72 -21.13
N GLU A 232 -18.33 -35.28 -20.50
CA GLU A 232 -18.52 -36.33 -19.50
C GLU A 232 -19.17 -35.81 -18.23
N PHE A 233 -18.81 -34.60 -17.78
CA PHE A 233 -19.46 -33.96 -16.63
C PHE A 233 -20.97 -33.76 -16.86
N LYS A 234 -21.38 -33.34 -18.06
CA LYS A 234 -22.80 -33.21 -18.43
C LYS A 234 -23.59 -34.54 -18.41
N ARG A 235 -22.89 -35.67 -18.40
CA ARG A 235 -23.50 -37.02 -18.34
C ARG A 235 -23.49 -37.60 -16.93
N ASP A 236 -22.78 -36.96 -16.00
CA ASP A 236 -22.63 -37.43 -14.64
C ASP A 236 -23.88 -37.09 -13.82
N PRO A 237 -24.57 -38.07 -13.20
CA PRO A 237 -25.79 -37.83 -12.44
C PRO A 237 -25.57 -37.11 -11.11
N ASN A 238 -24.32 -36.97 -10.65
CA ASN A 238 -24.00 -36.40 -9.33
C ASN A 238 -23.92 -34.86 -9.30
N ASP A 239 -24.06 -34.17 -10.44
CA ASP A 239 -23.99 -32.70 -10.56
C ASP A 239 -22.78 -32.06 -9.83
N ARG A 240 -21.70 -32.82 -9.66
CA ARG A 240 -20.50 -32.45 -8.91
C ARG A 240 -19.25 -32.94 -9.61
N TYR A 241 -18.25 -32.06 -9.74
CA TYR A 241 -17.00 -32.42 -10.38
C TYR A 241 -16.07 -33.15 -9.39
N SER A 242 -15.69 -34.38 -9.71
CA SER A 242 -14.88 -35.23 -8.81
C SER A 242 -13.41 -34.75 -8.71
N PHE A 243 -12.88 -34.74 -7.48
CA PHE A 243 -11.47 -34.44 -7.21
C PHE A 243 -10.50 -35.34 -7.98
N MET A 244 -10.82 -36.64 -8.10
CA MET A 244 -9.93 -37.60 -8.76
C MET A 244 -9.78 -37.30 -10.26
N ARG A 245 -10.85 -36.83 -10.91
CA ARG A 245 -10.84 -36.41 -12.31
C ARG A 245 -9.96 -35.17 -12.50
N ALA A 246 -10.13 -34.17 -11.65
CA ALA A 246 -9.28 -32.97 -11.63
C ALA A 246 -7.80 -33.33 -11.44
N GLN A 247 -7.48 -34.25 -10.54
CA GLN A 247 -6.11 -34.67 -10.28
C GLN A 247 -5.50 -35.41 -11.49
N ASN A 248 -6.24 -36.33 -12.12
CA ASN A 248 -5.78 -37.04 -13.31
C ASN A 248 -5.54 -36.09 -14.47
N MET A 249 -6.43 -35.12 -14.68
CA MET A 249 -6.24 -34.06 -15.67
C MET A 249 -5.01 -33.19 -15.37
N GLY A 250 -4.80 -32.81 -14.11
CA GLY A 250 -3.60 -32.07 -13.70
C GLY A 250 -2.30 -32.85 -13.95
N LYS A 251 -2.31 -34.18 -13.77
CA LYS A 251 -1.16 -35.05 -14.10
C LYS A 251 -0.92 -35.11 -15.60
N LEU A 252 -1.97 -35.23 -16.42
CA LEU A 252 -1.86 -35.20 -17.88
C LEU A 252 -1.21 -33.90 -18.36
N PHE A 253 -1.67 -32.74 -17.88
CA PHE A 253 -1.12 -31.44 -18.29
C PHE A 253 0.32 -31.20 -17.79
N LYS A 254 0.69 -31.74 -16.63
CA LYS A 254 2.09 -31.73 -16.18
C LYS A 254 2.99 -32.62 -17.04
N GLY A 255 2.43 -33.69 -17.62
CA GLY A 255 3.14 -34.64 -18.48
C GLY A 255 3.43 -34.14 -19.91
N LEU A 256 2.78 -33.04 -20.35
CA LEU A 256 2.95 -32.48 -21.69
C LEU A 256 4.34 -31.88 -21.94
N GLY A 257 5.10 -31.59 -20.89
CA GLY A 257 6.47 -31.10 -20.98
C GLY A 257 6.83 -30.11 -19.87
N SER A 258 8.11 -29.79 -19.79
CA SER A 258 8.64 -28.78 -18.87
C SER A 258 9.52 -27.80 -19.61
N VAL A 259 9.32 -26.51 -19.37
CA VAL A 259 10.15 -25.44 -19.91
C VAL A 259 10.75 -24.70 -18.72
N GLU A 260 12.08 -24.62 -18.66
CA GLU A 260 12.85 -24.02 -17.54
C GLU A 260 12.57 -24.70 -16.18
N GLY A 261 12.34 -26.02 -16.18
CA GLY A 261 12.07 -26.79 -14.96
C GLY A 261 10.69 -26.56 -14.35
N LYS A 262 9.79 -25.82 -15.02
CA LYS A 262 8.38 -25.65 -14.66
C LYS A 262 7.50 -26.38 -15.66
N SER A 263 6.42 -27.00 -15.18
CA SER A 263 5.43 -27.62 -16.07
C SER A 263 4.64 -26.54 -16.84
N TYR A 264 4.02 -26.93 -17.95
CA TYR A 264 3.10 -26.06 -18.68
C TYR A 264 1.98 -25.51 -17.77
N LEU A 265 1.46 -26.35 -16.86
CA LEU A 265 0.45 -25.95 -15.89
C LEU A 265 0.97 -24.94 -14.86
N ASP A 266 2.24 -25.05 -14.45
CA ASP A 266 2.86 -24.07 -13.55
C ASP A 266 3.01 -22.70 -14.22
N LYS A 267 3.40 -22.67 -15.50
CA LYS A 267 3.48 -21.42 -16.27
C LYS A 267 2.10 -20.78 -16.43
N PHE A 268 1.07 -21.59 -16.70
CA PHE A 268 -0.30 -21.10 -16.80
C PHE A 268 -0.78 -20.49 -15.49
N ARG A 269 -0.52 -21.15 -14.35
CA ARG A 269 -0.82 -20.60 -13.02
C ARG A 269 -0.14 -19.25 -12.82
N GLU A 270 1.14 -19.12 -13.15
CA GLU A 270 1.87 -17.86 -13.03
C GLU A 270 1.27 -16.76 -13.90
N VAL A 271 0.80 -17.06 -15.12
CA VAL A 271 0.10 -16.09 -15.96
C VAL A 271 -1.21 -15.63 -15.31
N VAL A 272 -2.01 -16.55 -14.78
CA VAL A 272 -3.25 -16.21 -14.05
C VAL A 272 -2.95 -15.35 -12.81
N THR A 273 -1.91 -15.70 -12.04
CA THR A 273 -1.45 -14.89 -10.91
C THR A 273 -1.01 -13.48 -11.35
N MET A 274 -0.26 -13.36 -12.45
CA MET A 274 0.18 -12.06 -12.98
C MET A 274 -0.99 -11.18 -13.42
N ILE A 275 -2.07 -11.77 -13.93
CA ILE A 275 -3.32 -11.05 -14.27
C ILE A 275 -3.93 -10.47 -12.98
N GLY A 276 -4.09 -11.28 -11.94
CA GLY A 276 -4.66 -10.79 -10.69
C GLY A 276 -3.75 -9.82 -9.93
N ASN A 277 -2.43 -9.98 -9.99
CA ASN A 277 -1.48 -9.00 -9.47
C ASN A 277 -1.60 -7.65 -10.20
N SER A 278 -1.81 -7.68 -11.52
CA SER A 278 -2.04 -6.47 -12.32
C SER A 278 -3.32 -5.74 -11.90
N LEU A 279 -4.39 -6.47 -11.59
CA LEU A 279 -5.63 -5.91 -11.07
C LEU A 279 -5.49 -5.38 -9.63
N GLY A 280 -4.79 -6.13 -8.77
CA GLY A 280 -4.43 -5.68 -7.42
C GLY A 280 -3.67 -4.37 -7.43
N TYR A 281 -2.88 -4.13 -8.49
CA TYR A 281 -2.16 -2.88 -8.68
C TYR A 281 -3.06 -1.71 -9.03
N VAL A 282 -3.98 -1.90 -9.98
CA VAL A 282 -4.97 -0.87 -10.32
C VAL A 282 -5.84 -0.57 -9.11
N ARG A 283 -6.20 -1.60 -8.33
CA ARG A 283 -6.91 -1.43 -7.06
C ARG A 283 -6.10 -0.61 -6.06
N LEU A 284 -4.82 -0.91 -5.88
CA LEU A 284 -3.93 -0.15 -4.98
C LEU A 284 -3.84 1.32 -5.40
N ILE A 285 -3.69 1.58 -6.70
CA ILE A 285 -3.69 2.92 -7.29
C ILE A 285 -5.01 3.63 -6.97
N ARG A 286 -6.15 2.99 -7.25
CA ARG A 286 -7.49 3.53 -6.96
C ARG A 286 -7.64 3.89 -5.49
N THR A 287 -7.33 2.96 -4.58
CA THR A 287 -7.50 3.18 -3.14
C THR A 287 -6.59 4.29 -2.61
N ALA A 288 -5.35 4.38 -3.10
CA ALA A 288 -4.47 5.49 -2.74
C ALA A 288 -4.99 6.82 -3.28
N SER A 289 -5.45 6.88 -4.54
CA SER A 289 -6.02 8.10 -5.12
C SER A 289 -7.26 8.58 -4.37
N ILE A 290 -8.20 7.68 -4.07
CA ILE A 290 -9.40 8.02 -3.28
C ILE A 290 -9.02 8.52 -1.89
N LYS A 291 -8.07 7.87 -1.23
CA LYS A 291 -7.63 8.27 0.12
C LYS A 291 -6.97 9.65 0.13
N ASP A 292 -6.19 9.99 -0.89
CA ASP A 292 -5.60 11.32 -1.00
C ASP A 292 -6.68 12.39 -1.29
N SER A 293 -7.55 12.15 -2.27
CA SER A 293 -8.67 13.06 -2.59
C SER A 293 -9.61 13.27 -1.40
N SER A 294 -10.01 12.19 -0.71
CA SER A 294 -10.84 12.25 0.50
C SER A 294 -10.18 13.06 1.62
N SER A 295 -8.85 12.94 1.77
CA SER A 295 -8.11 13.73 2.76
C SER A 295 -8.09 15.22 2.47
N MET A 296 -8.26 15.62 1.20
CA MET A 296 -8.38 17.03 0.78
C MET A 296 -9.83 17.53 0.89
N ILE A 297 -10.81 16.70 0.50
CA ILE A 297 -12.24 17.05 0.47
C ILE A 297 -12.84 17.12 1.88
N LYS A 298 -12.24 16.47 2.90
CA LYS A 298 -12.77 16.45 4.28
C LYS A 298 -13.02 17.82 4.91
N PHE A 299 -12.39 18.88 4.39
CA PHE A 299 -12.55 20.25 4.87
C PHE A 299 -13.67 21.02 4.16
N ILE A 300 -14.25 20.44 3.11
CA ILE A 300 -15.38 21.00 2.38
C ILE A 300 -16.67 20.53 3.06
N PRO A 301 -17.56 21.45 3.51
CA PRO A 301 -18.84 21.08 4.09
C PRO A 301 -19.66 20.24 3.10
N LYS A 302 -20.21 19.11 3.56
CA LYS A 302 -21.01 18.18 2.73
C LYS A 302 -22.25 18.83 2.11
N GLN A 303 -22.72 19.94 2.68
CA GLN A 303 -23.86 20.72 2.20
C GLN A 303 -23.54 21.48 0.91
N ILE A 304 -22.26 21.64 0.57
CA ILE A 304 -21.80 22.34 -0.62
C ILE A 304 -21.38 21.29 -1.64
N THR A 305 -22.34 20.88 -2.48
CA THR A 305 -22.11 19.93 -3.59
C THR A 305 -21.32 20.56 -4.73
N GLU A 306 -21.56 21.84 -5.01
CA GLU A 306 -20.78 22.65 -5.93
C GLU A 306 -20.51 24.02 -5.28
N PRO A 307 -19.30 24.27 -4.78
CA PRO A 307 -18.93 25.60 -4.33
C PRO A 307 -18.85 26.55 -5.50
N LYS A 308 -19.46 27.73 -5.31
CA LYS A 308 -19.49 28.81 -6.29
C LYS A 308 -19.03 30.12 -5.65
N PHE A 309 -17.83 30.10 -5.10
CA PHE A 309 -17.28 31.25 -4.38
C PHE A 309 -17.12 32.48 -5.29
N ALA A 310 -16.85 32.29 -6.58
CA ALA A 310 -16.75 33.37 -7.55
C ALA A 310 -18.09 34.10 -7.81
N GLU A 311 -19.21 33.37 -7.78
CA GLU A 311 -20.56 33.95 -7.91
C GLU A 311 -20.87 34.83 -6.69
N TYR A 312 -20.60 34.32 -5.47
CA TYR A 312 -20.79 35.10 -4.24
C TYR A 312 -19.91 36.36 -4.16
N CYS A 313 -18.65 36.28 -4.63
CA CYS A 313 -17.79 37.47 -4.73
C CYS A 313 -18.41 38.53 -5.65
N THR A 314 -19.02 38.10 -6.75
CA THR A 314 -19.68 39.01 -7.69
C THR A 314 -20.95 39.62 -7.09
N GLU A 315 -21.75 38.84 -6.36
CA GLU A 315 -22.93 39.33 -5.64
C GLU A 315 -22.59 40.34 -4.54
N MET A 316 -21.46 40.15 -3.86
CA MET A 316 -20.97 41.06 -2.81
C MET A 316 -20.20 42.28 -3.34
N GLY A 317 -20.04 42.41 -4.67
CA GLY A 317 -19.28 43.51 -5.29
C GLY A 317 -17.76 43.45 -5.02
N ILE A 318 -17.23 42.25 -4.75
CA ILE A 318 -15.81 42.02 -4.50
C ILE A 318 -15.10 41.79 -5.84
N GLU A 319 -14.16 42.66 -6.17
CA GLU A 319 -13.37 42.63 -7.41
C GLU A 319 -11.86 42.46 -7.16
N GLY A 320 -11.11 42.28 -8.24
CA GLY A 320 -9.65 42.17 -8.20
C GLY A 320 -9.14 40.79 -7.80
N ASP A 321 -8.09 40.76 -6.96
CA ASP A 321 -7.37 39.53 -6.65
C ASP A 321 -8.18 38.54 -5.81
N LEU A 322 -9.12 39.03 -4.99
CA LEU A 322 -9.98 38.15 -4.19
C LEU A 322 -10.93 37.34 -5.09
N LYS A 323 -11.47 37.95 -6.15
CA LYS A 323 -12.32 37.27 -7.12
C LYS A 323 -11.54 36.21 -7.90
N LYS A 324 -10.33 36.53 -8.35
CA LYS A 324 -9.45 35.56 -9.01
C LYS A 324 -9.08 34.40 -8.10
N ALA A 325 -8.82 34.67 -6.81
CA ALA A 325 -8.56 33.62 -5.83
C ALA A 325 -9.78 32.71 -5.63
N ALA A 326 -10.99 33.27 -5.62
CA ALA A 326 -12.24 32.50 -5.57
C ALA A 326 -12.45 31.64 -6.83
N GLU A 327 -12.18 32.17 -8.03
CA GLU A 327 -12.23 31.42 -9.28
C GLU A 327 -11.26 30.22 -9.29
N LEU A 328 -10.01 30.45 -8.87
CA LEU A 328 -9.00 29.39 -8.73
C LEU A 328 -9.39 28.34 -7.69
N PHE A 329 -10.06 28.76 -6.61
CA PHE A 329 -10.54 27.85 -5.57
C PHE A 329 -11.69 26.97 -6.08
N ASP A 330 -12.67 27.57 -6.77
CA ASP A 330 -13.77 26.83 -7.41
C ASP A 330 -13.24 25.81 -8.43
N GLU A 331 -12.28 26.20 -9.28
CA GLU A 331 -11.62 25.28 -10.21
C GLU A 331 -10.88 24.15 -9.49
N SER A 332 -10.14 24.47 -8.42
CA SER A 332 -9.41 23.48 -7.63
C SER A 332 -10.35 22.44 -7.02
N ILE A 333 -11.51 22.86 -6.51
CA ILE A 333 -12.51 21.96 -5.95
C ILE A 333 -13.15 21.09 -7.05
N LYS A 334 -13.52 21.67 -8.19
CA LYS A 334 -14.02 20.90 -9.33
C LYS A 334 -13.03 19.84 -9.78
N ILE A 335 -11.74 20.18 -9.82
CA ILE A 335 -10.67 19.24 -10.13
C ILE A 335 -10.59 18.12 -9.08
N LEU A 336 -10.72 18.42 -7.78
CA LEU A 336 -10.70 17.40 -6.72
C LEU A 336 -11.87 16.41 -6.82
N TYR A 337 -13.09 16.90 -7.06
CA TYR A 337 -14.27 16.04 -7.25
C TYR A 337 -14.17 15.20 -8.52
N ARG A 338 -13.72 15.80 -9.63
CA ARG A 338 -13.48 15.07 -10.88
C ARG A 338 -12.44 13.96 -10.68
N LYS A 339 -11.36 14.24 -9.95
CA LYS A 339 -10.32 13.24 -9.62
C LYS A 339 -10.86 12.08 -8.78
N GLU A 340 -11.77 12.33 -7.85
CA GLU A 340 -12.43 11.25 -7.09
C GLU A 340 -13.28 10.36 -8.01
N SER A 341 -13.99 10.95 -8.97
CA SER A 341 -14.78 10.21 -9.97
C SER A 341 -13.90 9.36 -10.90
N GLU A 342 -12.88 9.95 -11.53
CA GLU A 342 -11.98 9.24 -12.45
C GLU A 342 -11.28 8.04 -11.77
N ALA A 343 -10.91 8.19 -10.49
CA ALA A 343 -10.34 7.09 -9.71
C ALA A 343 -11.32 5.93 -9.48
N LYS A 344 -12.64 6.20 -9.40
CA LYS A 344 -13.66 5.17 -9.25
C LYS A 344 -13.82 4.32 -10.52
N ASP A 345 -13.61 4.92 -11.69
CA ASP A 345 -13.90 4.28 -12.98
C ASP A 345 -12.78 3.37 -13.51
N TYR A 346 -11.52 3.54 -13.10
CA TYR A 346 -10.39 2.78 -13.68
C TYR A 346 -10.56 1.26 -13.69
N LEU A 347 -11.02 0.66 -12.59
CA LEU A 347 -11.20 -0.79 -12.52
C LEU A 347 -12.39 -1.24 -13.36
N ARG A 348 -13.45 -0.44 -13.39
CA ARG A 348 -14.66 -0.71 -14.18
C ARG A 348 -14.35 -0.68 -15.67
N GLU A 349 -13.59 0.32 -16.13
CA GLU A 349 -13.14 0.41 -17.53
C GLU A 349 -12.33 -0.81 -17.96
N LEU A 350 -11.47 -1.35 -17.08
CA LEU A 350 -10.68 -2.55 -17.37
C LEU A 350 -11.51 -3.83 -17.46
N VAL A 351 -12.61 -3.94 -16.70
CA VAL A 351 -13.52 -5.09 -16.77
C VAL A 351 -14.39 -4.96 -18.01
N LYS A 352 -15.12 -3.84 -18.14
CA LYS A 352 -16.07 -3.59 -19.25
C LYS A 352 -15.39 -3.51 -20.61
N GLY A 353 -14.16 -3.01 -20.68
CA GLY A 353 -13.41 -2.89 -21.93
C GLY A 353 -12.99 -4.22 -22.54
N LEU A 354 -12.95 -5.30 -21.75
CA LEU A 354 -12.57 -6.64 -22.20
C LEU A 354 -13.72 -7.64 -22.17
N GLU A 355 -14.82 -7.30 -21.50
CA GLU A 355 -16.07 -8.06 -21.51
C GLU A 355 -16.61 -8.19 -22.95
N GLY A 356 -17.07 -9.38 -23.33
CA GLY A 356 -17.61 -9.63 -24.67
C GLY A 356 -16.58 -9.75 -25.80
N VAL A 357 -15.34 -9.27 -25.63
CA VAL A 357 -14.29 -9.28 -26.67
C VAL A 357 -13.97 -10.71 -27.16
N PHE A 358 -14.08 -11.69 -26.25
CA PHE A 358 -13.71 -13.09 -26.53
C PHE A 358 -14.91 -14.00 -26.81
N VAL A 359 -16.09 -13.46 -27.10
CA VAL A 359 -17.32 -14.26 -27.33
C VAL A 359 -17.41 -14.85 -28.75
N GLY A 360 -16.62 -14.32 -29.69
CA GLY A 360 -16.61 -14.72 -31.11
C GLY A 360 -16.29 -16.19 -31.38
N GLU A 361 -16.68 -16.67 -32.57
CA GLU A 361 -16.46 -18.06 -33.04
C GLU A 361 -14.97 -18.47 -33.09
N GLU A 362 -14.07 -17.51 -33.26
CA GLU A 362 -12.61 -17.72 -33.26
C GLU A 362 -12.05 -18.07 -31.88
N ASN A 363 -12.79 -17.75 -30.80
CA ASN A 363 -12.40 -17.98 -29.41
C ASN A 363 -13.16 -19.14 -28.75
N LYS A 364 -13.58 -20.14 -29.54
CA LYS A 364 -14.32 -21.31 -29.03
C LYS A 364 -13.57 -22.04 -27.92
N HIS A 365 -12.25 -22.14 -27.99
CA HIS A 365 -11.38 -22.77 -27.00
C HIS A 365 -11.41 -22.07 -25.63
N MET A 366 -11.71 -20.76 -25.61
CA MET A 366 -11.86 -20.01 -24.36
C MET A 366 -13.11 -20.41 -23.59
N ARG A 367 -14.12 -21.00 -24.25
CA ARG A 367 -15.41 -21.39 -23.63
C ARG A 367 -15.27 -22.51 -22.59
N GLN A 368 -14.13 -23.21 -22.58
CA GLN A 368 -13.82 -24.31 -21.67
C GLN A 368 -12.89 -23.90 -20.51
N PHE A 369 -12.56 -22.61 -20.36
CA PHE A 369 -11.69 -22.15 -19.27
C PHE A 369 -12.18 -22.62 -17.89
N TYR A 370 -13.49 -22.61 -17.61
CA TYR A 370 -14.03 -23.09 -16.32
C TYR A 370 -13.64 -24.52 -15.94
N MET A 371 -13.35 -25.41 -16.93
CA MET A 371 -12.93 -26.79 -16.69
C MET A 371 -11.45 -26.92 -16.31
N ILE A 372 -10.60 -25.93 -16.64
CA ILE A 372 -9.19 -25.96 -16.24
C ILE A 372 -8.96 -25.47 -14.80
N ILE A 373 -9.96 -24.80 -14.22
CA ILE A 373 -9.84 -24.23 -12.87
C ILE A 373 -9.60 -25.32 -11.82
N PRO A 374 -10.35 -26.44 -11.78
CA PRO A 374 -10.08 -27.53 -10.84
C PRO A 374 -8.62 -28.04 -10.84
N PRO A 375 -8.03 -28.51 -11.96
CA PRO A 375 -6.62 -28.94 -11.96
C PRO A 375 -5.65 -27.80 -11.64
N LEU A 376 -5.98 -26.55 -11.99
CA LEU A 376 -5.15 -25.39 -11.70
C LEU A 376 -5.13 -25.04 -10.20
N THR A 377 -6.26 -25.16 -9.51
CA THR A 377 -6.33 -24.92 -8.05
C THR A 377 -5.55 -25.97 -7.26
N ILE A 378 -5.57 -27.24 -7.69
CA ILE A 378 -4.70 -28.29 -7.12
C ILE A 378 -3.23 -27.93 -7.31
N ASN A 379 -2.84 -27.55 -8.54
CA ASN A 379 -1.47 -27.12 -8.82
C ASN A 379 -1.05 -25.89 -8.01
N PHE A 380 -1.95 -24.94 -7.80
CA PHE A 380 -1.69 -23.74 -6.99
C PHE A 380 -1.39 -24.11 -5.53
N ILE A 381 -2.23 -24.92 -4.89
CA ILE A 381 -2.05 -25.26 -3.47
C ILE A 381 -0.82 -26.14 -3.25
N GLU A 382 -0.54 -27.09 -4.13
CA GLU A 382 0.71 -27.87 -4.07
C GLU A 382 1.95 -26.96 -4.11
N ASN A 383 1.94 -25.92 -4.94
CA ASN A 383 3.05 -24.99 -5.04
C ASN A 383 3.10 -24.00 -3.86
N LEU A 384 1.95 -23.58 -3.35
CA LEU A 384 1.86 -22.74 -2.15
C LEU A 384 2.38 -23.48 -0.91
N GLN A 385 2.03 -24.75 -0.71
CA GLN A 385 2.57 -25.56 0.38
C GLN A 385 4.09 -25.74 0.25
N LYS A 386 4.57 -26.08 -0.97
CA LYS A 386 6.02 -26.14 -1.24
C LYS A 386 6.70 -24.80 -0.95
N ALA A 387 6.06 -23.67 -1.23
CA ALA A 387 6.59 -22.35 -0.87
C ALA A 387 6.61 -22.17 0.66
N LYS A 388 5.51 -22.41 1.36
CA LYS A 388 5.43 -22.27 2.83
C LYS A 388 6.43 -23.16 3.57
N GLU A 389 6.65 -24.40 3.13
CA GLU A 389 7.68 -25.28 3.70
C GLU A 389 9.10 -24.71 3.57
N LYS A 390 9.37 -23.98 2.48
CA LYS A 390 10.67 -23.36 2.23
C LYS A 390 10.92 -22.14 3.12
N VAL A 391 9.88 -21.49 3.63
CA VAL A 391 10.00 -20.34 4.56
C VAL A 391 10.79 -20.74 5.81
N TRP A 392 10.56 -21.96 6.29
CA TRP A 392 11.19 -22.50 7.49
C TRP A 392 12.62 -23.03 7.25
N LYS A 393 13.05 -23.15 5.98
CA LYS A 393 14.39 -23.61 5.59
C LYS A 393 15.31 -22.41 5.33
N LYS A 394 16.48 -22.36 5.98
CA LYS A 394 17.43 -21.24 5.80
C LYS A 394 17.90 -21.13 4.34
N ARG A 395 17.82 -19.92 3.77
CA ARG A 395 18.37 -19.50 2.46
C ARG A 395 17.71 -20.11 1.20
N GLN A 396 16.39 -20.01 1.07
CA GLN A 396 15.71 -20.36 -0.19
C GLN A 396 15.18 -19.14 -0.94
N ILE A 397 15.62 -18.99 -2.18
CA ILE A 397 15.19 -17.96 -3.13
C ILE A 397 13.81 -18.35 -3.70
N GLY A 398 12.93 -17.37 -3.89
CA GLY A 398 11.65 -17.54 -4.57
C GLY A 398 10.49 -18.01 -3.69
N THR A 399 10.69 -18.01 -2.37
CA THR A 399 9.69 -18.33 -1.35
C THR A 399 8.69 -17.18 -1.14
N TYR A 400 7.43 -17.52 -0.88
CA TYR A 400 6.33 -16.58 -0.63
C TYR A 400 5.30 -17.17 0.36
N ILE A 401 4.49 -16.31 0.98
CA ILE A 401 3.57 -16.66 2.08
C ILE A 401 2.10 -16.62 1.64
N SER A 402 1.72 -15.65 0.81
CA SER A 402 0.38 -15.45 0.26
C SER A 402 0.52 -15.11 -1.23
N ASP A 403 -0.45 -15.57 -2.02
CA ASP A 403 -0.53 -15.34 -3.46
C ASP A 403 -2.01 -15.22 -3.89
N ASP A 404 -2.68 -14.21 -3.34
CA ASP A 404 -4.11 -13.98 -3.58
C ASP A 404 -4.35 -13.45 -5.01
N GLY A 405 -3.30 -13.01 -5.70
CA GLY A 405 -3.31 -12.66 -7.11
C GLY A 405 -3.84 -13.80 -8.00
N PHE A 406 -3.59 -15.06 -7.64
CA PHE A 406 -4.16 -16.19 -8.35
C PHE A 406 -5.70 -16.20 -8.30
N ALA A 407 -6.28 -16.01 -7.11
CA ALA A 407 -7.73 -16.01 -6.89
C ALA A 407 -8.40 -14.84 -7.63
N VAL A 408 -7.80 -13.66 -7.56
CA VAL A 408 -8.27 -12.45 -8.27
C VAL A 408 -8.22 -12.67 -9.79
N GLY A 409 -7.14 -13.27 -10.30
CA GLY A 409 -6.98 -13.57 -11.72
C GLY A 409 -8.04 -14.56 -12.23
N LEU A 410 -8.32 -15.63 -11.48
CA LEU A 410 -9.37 -16.59 -11.81
C LEU A 410 -10.75 -15.93 -11.89
N ALA A 411 -11.10 -15.13 -10.89
CA ALA A 411 -12.38 -14.43 -10.84
C ALA A 411 -12.54 -13.46 -12.02
N TYR A 412 -11.48 -12.73 -12.38
CA TYR A 412 -11.49 -11.81 -13.50
C TYR A 412 -11.65 -12.49 -14.86
N ILE A 413 -10.90 -13.58 -15.12
CA ILE A 413 -11.01 -14.31 -16.39
C ILE A 413 -12.39 -14.97 -16.51
N LEU A 414 -12.91 -15.56 -15.43
CA LEU A 414 -14.26 -16.11 -15.40
C LEU A 414 -15.33 -15.06 -15.72
N ARG A 415 -15.13 -13.84 -15.22
CA ARG A 415 -16.03 -12.72 -15.49
C ARG A 415 -16.01 -12.32 -16.97
N ILE A 416 -14.82 -12.03 -17.51
CA ILE A 416 -14.67 -11.61 -18.92
C ILE A 416 -15.22 -12.64 -19.91
N LEU A 417 -15.10 -13.92 -19.58
CA LEU A 417 -15.59 -15.02 -20.42
C LEU A 417 -17.05 -15.41 -20.14
N GLU A 418 -17.74 -14.74 -19.22
CA GLU A 418 -19.11 -15.03 -18.80
C GLU A 418 -19.33 -16.49 -18.37
N GLN A 419 -18.35 -17.06 -17.66
CA GLN A 419 -18.33 -18.48 -17.27
C GLN A 419 -18.64 -18.75 -15.80
N GLU A 420 -18.97 -17.71 -15.03
CA GLU A 420 -19.23 -17.84 -13.58
C GLU A 420 -20.32 -18.88 -13.27
N LYS A 421 -21.44 -18.88 -14.00
CA LYS A 421 -22.53 -19.84 -13.80
C LYS A 421 -22.11 -21.28 -14.15
N LYS A 422 -21.30 -21.45 -15.20
CA LYS A 422 -20.80 -22.77 -15.61
C LYS A 422 -19.80 -23.32 -14.59
N PHE A 423 -18.91 -22.47 -14.07
CA PHE A 423 -18.02 -22.85 -12.99
C PHE A 423 -18.80 -23.19 -11.71
N GLY A 424 -19.82 -22.38 -11.36
CA GLY A 424 -20.70 -22.66 -10.23
C GLY A 424 -21.35 -24.04 -10.31
N SER A 425 -21.76 -24.47 -11.51
CA SER A 425 -22.36 -25.80 -11.71
C SER A 425 -21.41 -26.98 -11.40
N LEU A 426 -20.10 -26.76 -11.36
CA LEU A 426 -19.14 -27.82 -11.00
C LEU A 426 -19.15 -28.13 -9.49
N ASN A 427 -19.63 -27.22 -8.65
CA ASN A 427 -19.59 -27.32 -7.19
C ASN A 427 -18.19 -27.71 -6.66
N TRP A 428 -17.14 -27.20 -7.30
CA TRP A 428 -15.76 -27.68 -7.13
C TRP A 428 -15.25 -27.61 -5.68
N PHE A 429 -15.48 -26.49 -4.99
CA PHE A 429 -15.03 -26.32 -3.61
C PHE A 429 -15.76 -27.28 -2.65
N GLU A 430 -17.05 -27.57 -2.88
CA GLU A 430 -17.79 -28.56 -2.11
C GLU A 430 -17.25 -29.98 -2.33
N SER A 431 -16.92 -30.32 -3.59
CA SER A 431 -16.29 -31.60 -3.92
C SER A 431 -14.93 -31.79 -3.23
N ILE A 432 -14.15 -30.72 -3.06
CA ILE A 432 -12.88 -30.76 -2.34
C ILE A 432 -13.14 -30.98 -0.84
N GLU A 433 -14.06 -30.24 -0.24
CA GLU A 433 -14.40 -30.44 1.17
C GLU A 433 -14.84 -31.87 1.47
N GLU A 434 -15.68 -32.44 0.60
CA GLU A 434 -16.11 -33.84 0.72
C GLU A 434 -14.95 -34.82 0.57
N TYR A 435 -14.07 -34.60 -0.40
CA TYR A 435 -12.86 -35.42 -0.57
C TYR A 435 -11.96 -35.36 0.68
N LEU A 436 -11.72 -34.17 1.22
CA LEU A 436 -10.89 -33.98 2.41
C LEU A 436 -11.52 -34.59 3.66
N ARG A 437 -12.85 -34.49 3.83
CA ARG A 437 -13.59 -35.16 4.92
C ARG A 437 -13.43 -36.68 4.82
N ASN A 438 -13.61 -37.25 3.63
CA ASN A 438 -13.46 -38.70 3.41
C ASN A 438 -12.02 -39.16 3.68
N GLU A 439 -11.01 -38.41 3.26
CA GLU A 439 -9.60 -38.71 3.57
C GLU A 439 -9.30 -38.58 5.08
N GLU A 440 -9.84 -37.57 5.76
CA GLU A 440 -9.72 -37.43 7.22
C GLU A 440 -10.35 -38.63 7.93
N ASP A 441 -11.56 -39.03 7.55
CA ASP A 441 -12.26 -40.20 8.10
C ASP A 441 -11.50 -41.50 7.84
N ASN A 442 -10.94 -41.69 6.64
CA ASN A 442 -10.10 -42.85 6.31
C ASN A 442 -8.86 -42.95 7.21
N ILE A 443 -8.18 -41.84 7.46
CA ILE A 443 -7.04 -41.79 8.38
C ILE A 443 -7.49 -42.06 9.82
N LEU A 444 -8.66 -41.55 10.22
CA LEU A 444 -9.20 -41.77 11.56
C LEU A 444 -9.61 -43.23 11.80
N GLN A 445 -10.17 -43.90 10.79
CA GLN A 445 -10.62 -45.29 10.84
C GLN A 445 -9.46 -46.30 10.75
N THR A 446 -8.29 -45.89 10.25
CA THR A 446 -7.10 -46.73 10.21
C THR A 446 -6.63 -47.04 11.65
N ARG A 447 -6.97 -48.23 12.15
CA ARG A 447 -6.51 -48.76 13.45
C ARG A 447 -5.06 -49.22 13.34
N GLN A 448 -4.16 -48.61 14.09
CA GLN A 448 -2.77 -49.09 14.22
C GLN A 448 -2.41 -49.27 15.70
N MET A 449 -1.73 -50.38 16.02
CA MET A 449 -1.49 -50.85 17.40
C MET A 449 -0.09 -50.48 17.93
N VAL A 450 0.64 -49.55 17.30
CA VAL A 450 2.05 -49.22 17.63
C VAL A 450 2.21 -47.71 17.85
N GLU A 451 2.98 -47.28 18.86
CA GLU A 451 3.17 -45.87 19.23
C GLU A 451 3.76 -44.99 18.10
N ASP A 452 4.72 -45.49 17.32
CA ASP A 452 5.29 -44.78 16.16
C ASP A 452 4.24 -44.49 15.06
N ALA A 453 3.25 -45.37 14.94
CA ALA A 453 2.15 -45.25 13.98
C ALA A 453 1.15 -44.14 14.37
N ASN A 454 1.01 -43.86 15.68
CA ASN A 454 0.20 -42.74 16.15
C ASN A 454 0.83 -41.38 15.80
N VAL A 455 2.16 -41.27 15.86
CA VAL A 455 2.88 -40.05 15.45
C VAL A 455 2.73 -39.81 13.95
N GLU A 456 2.86 -40.85 13.12
CA GLU A 456 2.66 -40.75 11.67
C GLU A 456 1.22 -40.36 11.31
N ARG A 457 0.23 -40.94 12.01
CA ARG A 457 -1.18 -40.56 11.89
C ARG A 457 -1.44 -39.11 12.24
N GLU A 458 -0.88 -38.59 13.33
CA GLU A 458 -1.01 -37.18 13.69
C GLU A 458 -0.38 -36.25 12.65
N ILE A 459 0.79 -36.60 12.11
CA ILE A 459 1.46 -35.81 11.07
C ILE A 459 0.60 -35.78 9.80
N ASN A 460 0.03 -36.90 9.38
CA ASN A 460 -0.82 -36.97 8.19
C ASN A 460 -2.12 -36.19 8.39
N LEU A 461 -2.76 -36.27 9.56
CA LEU A 461 -3.92 -35.45 9.90
C LEU A 461 -3.60 -33.95 9.84
N ARG A 462 -2.46 -33.52 10.40
CA ARG A 462 -2.02 -32.12 10.32
C ARG A 462 -1.80 -31.67 8.88
N LYS A 463 -1.21 -32.52 8.03
CA LYS A 463 -1.01 -32.22 6.61
C LYS A 463 -2.33 -32.05 5.86
N ILE A 464 -3.30 -32.95 6.08
CA ILE A 464 -4.62 -32.84 5.44
C ILE A 464 -5.37 -31.60 5.91
N ARG A 465 -5.36 -31.31 7.22
CA ARG A 465 -5.98 -30.10 7.75
C ARG A 465 -5.34 -28.83 7.20
N ALA A 466 -4.02 -28.76 7.16
CA ALA A 466 -3.31 -27.65 6.54
C ALA A 466 -3.65 -27.51 5.05
N TYR A 467 -3.78 -28.64 4.32
CA TYR A 467 -4.21 -28.64 2.92
C TYR A 467 -5.64 -28.10 2.76
N GLY A 468 -6.56 -28.50 3.64
CA GLY A 468 -7.93 -27.97 3.69
C GLY A 468 -8.01 -26.49 4.01
N GLU A 469 -7.22 -26.01 4.99
CA GLU A 469 -7.13 -24.59 5.33
C GLU A 469 -6.71 -23.73 4.13
N GLU A 470 -5.74 -24.18 3.31
CA GLU A 470 -5.35 -23.46 2.09
C GLU A 470 -6.50 -23.39 1.06
N TYR A 471 -7.30 -24.44 0.91
CA TYR A 471 -8.48 -24.42 0.03
C TYR A 471 -9.55 -23.47 0.54
N THR A 472 -9.80 -23.45 1.85
CA THR A 472 -10.75 -22.53 2.47
C THR A 472 -10.30 -21.08 2.28
N LEU A 473 -9.01 -20.78 2.47
CA LEU A 473 -8.45 -19.45 2.22
C LEU A 473 -8.56 -19.04 0.74
N LEU A 474 -8.28 -19.97 -0.18
CA LEU A 474 -8.46 -19.76 -1.61
C LEU A 474 -9.92 -19.47 -1.96
N TYR A 475 -10.87 -20.23 -1.40
CA TYR A 475 -12.30 -20.01 -1.57
C TYR A 475 -12.71 -18.62 -1.09
N TYR A 476 -12.32 -18.22 0.12
CA TYR A 476 -12.64 -16.88 0.64
C TYR A 476 -12.06 -15.76 -0.22
N SER A 477 -10.82 -15.91 -0.68
CA SER A 477 -10.19 -14.92 -1.57
C SER A 477 -10.88 -14.87 -2.94
N PHE A 478 -11.28 -16.02 -3.48
CA PHE A 478 -12.01 -16.11 -4.74
C PHE A 478 -13.43 -15.51 -4.62
N SER A 479 -14.19 -15.86 -3.59
CA SER A 479 -15.51 -15.29 -3.33
C SER A 479 -15.45 -13.79 -3.10
N ALA A 480 -14.47 -13.30 -2.33
CA ALA A 480 -14.26 -11.87 -2.13
C ALA A 480 -13.93 -11.15 -3.46
N ALA A 481 -13.13 -11.78 -4.33
CA ALA A 481 -12.85 -11.23 -5.66
C ALA A 481 -14.10 -11.22 -6.55
N GLN A 482 -14.96 -12.24 -6.50
CA GLN A 482 -16.22 -12.27 -7.25
C GLN A 482 -17.20 -11.18 -6.79
N ILE A 483 -17.35 -10.98 -5.48
CA ILE A 483 -18.18 -9.91 -4.92
C ILE A 483 -17.66 -8.55 -5.38
N PHE A 484 -16.35 -8.35 -5.29
CA PHE A 484 -15.69 -7.11 -5.73
C PHE A 484 -16.00 -6.75 -7.19
N PHE A 485 -16.06 -7.75 -8.09
CA PHE A 485 -16.44 -7.49 -9.49
C PHE A 485 -17.96 -7.33 -9.68
N LYS A 486 -18.81 -7.87 -8.81
CA LYS A 486 -20.28 -7.68 -8.86
C LYS A 486 -20.71 -6.30 -8.38
N GLU A 487 -20.14 -5.83 -7.27
CA GLU A 487 -20.41 -4.49 -6.74
C GLU A 487 -20.06 -3.39 -7.76
N MET A 488 -19.10 -3.64 -8.66
CA MET A 488 -18.72 -2.71 -9.73
C MET A 488 -19.81 -2.47 -10.78
N ASP A 489 -20.80 -3.36 -10.90
CA ASP A 489 -21.92 -3.24 -11.82
C ASP A 489 -23.14 -2.52 -11.21
N GLU A 490 -23.22 -2.47 -9.86
CA GLU A 490 -24.35 -1.91 -9.12
C GLU A 490 -24.14 -0.42 -8.72
N GLU A 491 -22.90 0.05 -8.68
CA GLU A 491 -22.53 1.49 -8.62
C GLU A 491 -22.50 2.14 -10.01
#